data_AF-A0A8S2S255-F1
#
_entry.id   AF-A0A8S2S255-F1
#
_cell.length_a   1.000
_cell.length_b   1.000
_cell.length_c   1.000
_cell.angle_alpha   90.00
_cell.angle_beta   90.00
_cell.angle_gamma   90.00
#
_symmetry.space_group_name_H-M   'P 1'
#
loop_
_entity.id
_entity.type
_entity.pdbx_description
1 polymer ?
#
loop_
_entity_poly.entity_id
_entity_poly.type
_entity_poly.pdbx_seq_one_letter_code
_entity_poly.pdbx_strand_id
1 'polypeptide(L)'
;MLSSKKCKIDKSETNGNESDHTSTRSESTVNLDFHPLTEPIRQLHDKFTHLTSADCIAHPLSQLDEWKCESYRLIDQLYEMKRQEMEIIVNKNFTKYKTDQLKLINDLKKEIRKQHLAQVEHQDEVLKRRMEHVEQDLVEFQKNFIQIETKPLQVDSDYIHVQTSYIKYFNGGSLLSNEQELKLNEFYGGGNANEQQWELLYKASRNGFCAEDFHRLCDGKGATMTIIQSNDDVGYLFGGFTTVSWSSTCSWQPDPQAFLFTLTNPHNIPSTKYNVKEKSMQFAVYHDATVGPSFGGDICVKNNSNAFIRFPVTYLDTTHYGDKTFTGNKHMTISDIEIYKID
;
A
#
# COMPACT_ATOMS: atom_id res chain seq x y z
N MET A 1 31.32 -28.82 -3.20
CA MET A 1 30.28 -29.52 -3.98
C MET A 1 28.98 -28.74 -3.83
N LEU A 2 28.11 -28.78 -4.87
CA LEU A 2 26.84 -28.05 -5.08
C LEU A 2 27.08 -26.73 -5.85
N SER A 3 27.22 -26.76 -7.18
CA SER A 3 26.23 -27.01 -8.26
C SER A 3 25.29 -25.84 -8.52
N SER A 4 25.69 -25.03 -9.50
CA SER A 4 24.92 -23.93 -10.09
C SER A 4 23.72 -24.46 -10.88
N LYS A 5 22.49 -24.08 -10.49
CA LYS A 5 21.30 -24.32 -11.33
C LYS A 5 21.05 -23.10 -12.21
N LYS A 6 21.36 -23.23 -13.51
CA LYS A 6 20.82 -22.39 -14.59
C LYS A 6 19.34 -22.72 -14.78
N CYS A 7 18.48 -21.70 -14.83
CA CYS A 7 17.09 -21.85 -15.21
C CYS A 7 16.96 -21.67 -16.73
N LYS A 8 16.55 -22.73 -17.44
CA LYS A 8 16.04 -22.71 -18.82
C LYS A 8 14.54 -22.93 -18.74
N ILE A 9 13.76 -22.16 -19.50
CA ILE A 9 12.33 -22.41 -19.69
C ILE A 9 12.08 -22.44 -21.21
N ASP A 10 11.69 -23.62 -21.68
CA ASP A 10 11.15 -23.88 -23.02
C ASP A 10 9.71 -23.36 -23.11
N LYS A 11 9.32 -22.79 -24.27
CA LYS A 11 7.92 -22.48 -24.60
C LYS A 11 7.43 -23.42 -25.69
N SER A 12 6.40 -24.18 -25.36
CA SER A 12 5.60 -25.02 -26.25
C SER A 12 4.59 -24.18 -27.05
N GLU A 13 4.50 -24.46 -28.34
CA GLU A 13 3.51 -23.98 -29.30
C GLU A 13 2.09 -24.44 -28.95
N THR A 14 1.08 -23.59 -29.21
CA THR A 14 -0.30 -23.99 -29.50
C THR A 14 -0.95 -23.04 -30.50
N ASN A 15 -1.80 -23.65 -31.32
CA ASN A 15 -2.38 -23.24 -32.60
C ASN A 15 -3.38 -22.07 -32.56
N GLY A 16 -3.68 -21.51 -33.75
CA GLY A 16 -4.98 -20.88 -34.00
C GLY A 16 -5.03 -20.02 -35.27
N ASN A 17 -5.23 -20.64 -36.43
CA ASN A 17 -5.82 -19.98 -37.60
C ASN A 17 -7.24 -19.51 -37.27
N GLU A 18 -7.63 -18.30 -37.65
CA GLU A 18 -8.85 -18.10 -38.43
C GLU A 18 -8.94 -16.68 -39.02
N SER A 19 -9.54 -16.66 -40.19
CA SER A 19 -9.51 -15.67 -41.25
C SER A 19 -10.51 -14.54 -41.11
N ASP A 20 -10.06 -13.34 -41.50
CA ASP A 20 -10.75 -12.31 -42.28
C ASP A 20 -12.21 -12.55 -42.67
N HIS A 21 -13.07 -11.58 -42.32
CA HIS A 21 -14.07 -11.09 -43.27
C HIS A 21 -14.32 -9.58 -43.08
N THR A 22 -14.16 -8.91 -44.21
CA THR A 22 -14.27 -7.48 -44.50
C THR A 22 -15.70 -6.94 -44.40
N SER A 23 -15.85 -5.68 -43.99
CA SER A 23 -16.80 -4.78 -44.67
C SER A 23 -16.46 -3.30 -44.41
N THR A 24 -16.19 -2.63 -45.52
CA THR A 24 -15.78 -1.24 -45.68
C THR A 24 -16.94 -0.27 -45.49
N ARG A 25 -16.67 0.89 -44.88
CA ARG A 25 -17.49 2.10 -45.09
C ARG A 25 -16.55 3.28 -45.33
N SER A 26 -16.67 3.81 -46.55
CA SER A 26 -15.87 4.87 -47.15
C SER A 26 -16.08 6.22 -46.48
N GLU A 27 -15.02 6.81 -45.92
CA GLU A 27 -14.93 8.24 -45.70
C GLU A 27 -13.97 8.86 -46.72
N SER A 28 -14.41 9.99 -47.24
CA SER A 28 -13.82 10.85 -48.26
C SER A 28 -12.32 11.09 -48.05
N THR A 29 -11.50 10.51 -48.94
CA THR A 29 -10.08 10.79 -49.06
C THR A 29 -9.86 12.20 -49.63
N VAL A 30 -9.61 13.16 -48.75
CA VAL A 30 -8.71 14.27 -49.09
C VAL A 30 -7.39 13.59 -49.50
N ASN A 31 -6.89 13.88 -50.70
CA ASN A 31 -5.70 13.25 -51.25
C ASN A 31 -4.46 13.71 -50.47
N LEU A 32 -4.25 13.12 -49.29
CA LEU A 32 -3.13 13.39 -48.37
C LEU A 32 -1.80 12.88 -48.93
N ASP A 33 -1.80 12.09 -50.01
CA ASP A 33 -0.61 11.40 -50.53
C ASP A 33 0.51 12.34 -51.01
N PHE A 34 0.26 13.64 -51.13
CA PHE A 34 1.27 14.65 -51.53
C PHE A 34 1.62 15.66 -50.43
N HIS A 35 1.07 15.53 -49.22
CA HIS A 35 1.44 16.43 -48.14
C HIS A 35 2.81 16.02 -47.56
N PRO A 36 3.78 16.95 -47.41
CA PRO A 36 5.14 16.60 -46.97
C PRO A 36 5.21 16.01 -45.56
N LEU A 37 4.13 16.12 -44.78
CA LEU A 37 4.01 15.51 -43.44
C LEU A 37 3.36 14.11 -43.44
N THR A 38 2.82 13.63 -44.57
CA THR A 38 2.11 12.35 -44.63
C THR A 38 3.02 11.17 -44.32
N GLU A 39 4.23 11.15 -44.88
CA GLU A 39 5.19 10.07 -44.62
C GLU A 39 5.75 10.09 -43.18
N PRO A 40 6.15 11.24 -42.60
CA PRO A 40 6.45 11.33 -41.17
C PRO A 40 5.31 10.89 -40.25
N ILE A 41 4.06 11.26 -40.55
CA ILE A 41 2.89 10.87 -39.77
C ILE A 41 2.66 9.35 -39.88
N ARG A 42 2.80 8.76 -41.08
CA ARG A 42 2.69 7.32 -41.29
C ARG A 42 3.75 6.55 -40.51
N GLN A 43 5.00 7.03 -40.52
CA GLN A 43 6.09 6.43 -39.74
C GLN A 43 5.85 6.53 -38.22
N LEU A 44 5.27 7.63 -37.74
CA LEU A 44 4.88 7.77 -36.33
C LEU A 44 3.72 6.84 -35.99
N HIS A 45 2.71 6.75 -36.84
CA HIS A 45 1.59 5.84 -36.67
C HIS A 45 2.07 4.38 -36.60
N ASP A 46 2.91 3.95 -37.55
CA ASP A 46 3.53 2.61 -37.56
C ASP A 46 4.36 2.36 -36.29
N LYS A 47 5.10 3.36 -35.79
CA LYS A 47 5.83 3.23 -34.52
C LYS A 47 4.90 3.06 -33.32
N PHE A 48 3.79 3.78 -33.27
CA PHE A 48 2.81 3.67 -32.19
C PHE A 48 2.00 2.39 -32.23
N THR A 49 1.64 1.90 -33.43
CA THR A 49 0.87 0.65 -33.58
C THR A 49 1.68 -0.59 -33.22
N HIS A 50 3.01 -0.53 -33.38
CA HIS A 50 3.92 -1.61 -33.00
C HIS A 50 4.49 -1.47 -31.58
N LEU A 51 4.24 -0.36 -30.87
CA LEU A 51 4.71 -0.17 -29.50
C LEU A 51 3.94 -1.09 -28.54
N THR A 52 4.64 -1.93 -27.81
CA THR A 52 4.03 -2.85 -26.84
C THR A 52 4.27 -2.40 -25.40
N SER A 53 3.45 -2.91 -24.48
CA SER A 53 3.70 -2.72 -23.04
C SER A 53 5.06 -3.26 -22.61
N ALA A 54 5.56 -4.33 -23.26
CA ALA A 54 6.87 -4.90 -23.02
C ALA A 54 8.00 -3.90 -23.34
N ASP A 55 7.87 -3.16 -24.45
CA ASP A 55 8.84 -2.13 -24.83
C ASP A 55 8.88 -0.98 -23.81
N CYS A 56 7.72 -0.62 -23.24
CA CYS A 56 7.60 0.45 -22.25
C CYS A 56 8.18 0.07 -20.88
N ILE A 57 8.10 -1.19 -20.47
CA ILE A 57 8.55 -1.65 -19.13
C ILE A 57 9.94 -2.28 -19.12
N ALA A 58 10.53 -2.55 -20.29
CA ALA A 58 11.83 -3.22 -20.41
C ALA A 58 12.93 -2.51 -19.59
N HIS A 59 13.01 -1.19 -19.68
CA HIS A 59 14.01 -0.41 -18.96
C HIS A 59 13.78 -0.39 -17.44
N PRO A 60 12.57 -0.06 -16.92
CA PRO A 60 12.29 -0.15 -15.48
C PRO A 60 12.56 -1.54 -14.88
N LEU A 61 12.20 -2.62 -15.59
CA LEU A 61 12.47 -3.98 -15.12
C LEU A 61 13.97 -4.26 -15.02
N SER A 62 14.76 -3.80 -16.00
CA SER A 62 16.23 -3.93 -15.96
C SER A 62 16.83 -3.21 -14.74
N GLN A 63 16.33 -2.02 -14.40
CA GLN A 63 16.79 -1.30 -13.20
C GLN A 63 16.42 -2.02 -11.90
N LEU A 64 15.24 -2.64 -11.84
CA LEU A 64 14.82 -3.45 -10.70
C LEU A 64 15.72 -4.67 -10.51
N ASP A 65 16.10 -5.33 -11.61
CA ASP A 65 17.02 -6.47 -11.59
C ASP A 65 18.44 -6.06 -11.15
N GLU A 66 18.93 -4.90 -11.59
CA GLU A 66 20.21 -4.35 -11.14
C GLU A 66 20.20 -4.05 -9.62
N TRP A 67 19.16 -3.37 -9.15
CA TRP A 67 19.02 -3.05 -7.72
C TRP A 67 18.93 -4.31 -6.84
N LYS A 68 18.22 -5.34 -7.31
CA LYS A 68 18.16 -6.65 -6.66
C LYS A 68 19.55 -7.28 -6.53
N CYS A 69 20.34 -7.24 -7.61
CA CYS A 69 21.71 -7.77 -7.60
C CYS A 69 22.60 -7.02 -6.62
N GLU A 70 22.52 -5.69 -6.60
CA GLU A 70 23.32 -4.86 -5.70
C GLU A 70 22.94 -5.06 -4.22
N SER A 71 21.65 -5.24 -3.93
CA SER A 71 21.15 -5.51 -2.58
C SER A 71 21.71 -6.83 -2.04
N TYR A 72 21.70 -7.91 -2.84
CA TYR A 72 22.33 -9.17 -2.44
C TYR A 72 23.82 -9.03 -2.18
N ARG A 73 24.53 -8.28 -3.04
CA ARG A 73 25.96 -8.02 -2.88
C ARG A 73 26.28 -7.34 -1.55
N LEU A 74 25.47 -6.35 -1.15
CA LEU A 74 25.65 -5.63 0.12
C LEU A 74 25.34 -6.51 1.34
N ILE A 75 24.32 -7.36 1.26
CA ILE A 75 24.00 -8.33 2.31
C ILE A 75 25.17 -9.32 2.51
N ASP A 76 25.70 -9.87 1.42
CA ASP A 76 26.84 -10.79 1.47
C ASP A 76 28.08 -10.12 2.08
N GLN A 77 28.36 -8.86 1.72
CA GLN A 77 29.46 -8.10 2.31
C GLN A 77 29.27 -7.87 3.81
N LEU A 78 28.07 -7.49 4.24
CA LEU A 78 27.76 -7.29 5.65
C LEU A 78 27.91 -8.59 6.45
N TYR A 79 27.43 -9.70 5.88
CA TYR A 79 27.58 -11.02 6.48
C TYR A 79 29.06 -11.38 6.69
N GLU A 80 29.90 -11.24 5.66
CA GLU A 80 31.32 -11.56 5.76
C GLU A 80 32.05 -10.62 6.74
N MET A 81 31.72 -9.32 6.75
CA MET A 81 32.25 -8.39 7.76
C MET A 81 31.91 -8.82 9.19
N LYS A 82 30.64 -9.15 9.46
CA LYS A 82 30.21 -9.57 10.81
C LYS A 82 30.78 -10.91 11.22
N ARG A 83 30.95 -11.83 10.27
CA ARG A 83 31.67 -13.09 10.49
C ARG A 83 33.12 -12.84 10.91
N GLN A 84 33.85 -11.97 10.21
CA GLN A 84 35.23 -11.63 10.56
C GLN A 84 35.35 -10.97 11.95
N GLU A 85 34.46 -10.04 12.27
CA GLU A 85 34.39 -9.43 13.61
C GLU A 85 34.21 -10.51 14.69
N MET A 86 33.31 -11.46 14.46
CA MET A 86 33.06 -12.58 15.38
C MET A 86 34.30 -13.45 15.54
N GLU A 87 34.95 -13.85 14.44
CA GLU A 87 36.18 -14.66 14.48
C GLU A 87 37.29 -13.97 15.29
N ILE A 88 37.45 -12.65 15.18
CA ILE A 88 38.42 -11.88 15.97
C ILE A 88 38.08 -11.93 17.46
N ILE A 89 36.81 -11.70 17.83
CA ILE A 89 36.36 -11.70 19.23
C ILE A 89 36.56 -13.10 19.85
N VAL A 90 36.13 -14.15 19.13
CA VAL A 90 36.31 -15.55 19.53
C VAL A 90 37.76 -15.83 19.83
N ASN A 91 38.64 -15.54 18.86
CA ASN A 91 40.06 -15.88 18.97
C ASN A 91 40.75 -15.12 20.10
N LYS A 92 40.42 -13.84 20.28
CA LYS A 92 40.97 -13.03 21.38
C LYS A 92 40.58 -13.58 22.74
N ASN A 93 39.29 -13.86 22.95
CA ASN A 93 38.78 -14.36 24.23
C ASN A 93 39.27 -15.78 24.51
N PHE A 94 39.29 -16.65 23.49
CA PHE A 94 39.80 -18.01 23.60
C PHE A 94 41.29 -18.03 23.97
N THR A 95 42.11 -17.20 23.31
CA THR A 95 43.54 -17.09 23.63
C THR A 95 43.77 -16.58 25.05
N LYS A 96 42.98 -15.60 25.51
CA LYS A 96 43.05 -15.09 26.88
C LYS A 96 42.74 -16.20 27.89
N TYR A 97 41.59 -16.86 27.73
CA TYR A 97 41.17 -17.96 28.60
C TYR A 97 42.20 -19.10 28.62
N LYS A 98 42.69 -19.51 27.44
CA LYS A 98 43.74 -20.53 27.32
C LYS A 98 45.01 -20.15 28.07
N THR A 99 45.41 -18.89 28.02
CA THR A 99 46.58 -18.37 28.74
C THR A 99 46.39 -18.45 30.26
N ASP A 100 45.22 -18.02 30.75
CA ASP A 100 44.88 -18.03 32.17
C ASP A 100 44.83 -19.47 32.73
N GLN A 101 44.23 -20.40 31.99
CA GLN A 101 44.19 -21.82 32.35
C GLN A 101 45.59 -22.47 32.35
N LEU A 102 46.42 -22.16 31.35
CA LEU A 102 47.81 -22.65 31.31
C LEU A 102 48.63 -22.16 32.51
N LYS A 103 48.41 -20.91 32.95
CA LYS A 103 49.06 -20.36 34.14
C LYS A 103 48.63 -21.12 35.39
N LEU A 104 47.32 -21.35 35.57
CA LEU A 104 46.78 -22.12 36.69
C LEU A 104 47.34 -23.54 36.75
N ILE A 105 47.40 -24.23 35.61
CA ILE A 105 47.99 -25.58 35.50
C ILE A 105 49.47 -25.57 35.92
N ASN A 106 50.24 -24.56 35.49
CA ASN A 106 51.65 -24.46 35.84
C ASN A 106 51.87 -24.16 37.32
N ASP A 107 51.02 -23.31 37.93
CA ASP A 107 51.05 -23.02 39.36
C ASP A 107 50.71 -24.27 40.19
N LEU A 108 49.68 -25.05 39.77
CA LEU A 108 49.34 -26.34 40.38
C LEU A 108 50.49 -27.34 40.28
N LYS A 109 51.12 -27.48 39.10
CA LYS A 109 52.30 -28.33 38.92
C LYS A 109 53.46 -27.93 39.83
N LYS A 110 53.68 -26.63 40.04
CA LYS A 110 54.71 -26.11 40.94
C LYS A 110 54.42 -26.46 42.40
N GLU A 111 53.16 -26.38 42.81
CA GLU A 111 52.74 -26.70 44.17
C GLU A 111 52.80 -28.21 44.46
N ILE A 112 52.40 -29.05 43.49
CA ILE A 112 52.54 -30.51 43.57
C ILE A 112 54.03 -30.92 43.71
N ARG A 113 54.94 -30.25 42.98
CA ARG A 113 56.39 -30.50 43.12
C ARG A 113 56.93 -30.14 44.51
N LYS A 114 56.35 -29.16 45.21
CA LYS A 114 56.70 -28.85 46.60
C LYS A 114 56.12 -29.87 47.58
N GLN A 115 54.93 -30.41 47.30
CA GLN A 115 54.26 -31.40 48.16
C GLN A 115 54.92 -32.78 48.15
N HIS A 116 55.65 -33.15 47.09
CA HIS A 116 56.45 -34.40 47.08
C HIS A 116 57.55 -34.43 48.18
N LEU A 117 57.74 -33.34 48.93
CA LEU A 117 58.64 -33.24 50.09
C LEU A 117 57.97 -33.55 51.46
N ALA A 118 56.66 -33.78 51.54
CA ALA A 118 55.95 -34.08 52.78
C ALA A 118 54.77 -35.07 52.59
N GLN A 119 54.54 -35.94 53.58
CA GLN A 119 53.67 -37.12 53.55
C GLN A 119 52.22 -36.87 53.07
N VAL A 120 51.73 -37.85 52.30
CA VAL A 120 50.54 -37.91 51.43
C VAL A 120 49.39 -38.60 52.16
N GLU A 121 48.16 -38.05 52.09
CA GLU A 121 46.89 -38.82 51.99
C GLU A 121 45.61 -37.95 52.13
N HIS A 122 45.67 -36.74 52.74
CA HIS A 122 44.46 -35.91 52.95
C HIS A 122 44.26 -34.74 51.95
N GLN A 123 45.12 -34.59 50.94
CA GLN A 123 45.11 -33.45 50.00
C GLN A 123 44.58 -33.77 48.59
N ASP A 124 44.43 -35.05 48.24
CA ASP A 124 43.94 -35.47 46.91
C ASP A 124 42.46 -35.14 46.68
N GLU A 125 41.63 -35.15 47.73
CA GLU A 125 40.22 -34.83 47.62
C GLU A 125 39.96 -33.34 47.33
N VAL A 126 40.83 -32.46 47.83
CA VAL A 126 40.79 -31.01 47.56
C VAL A 126 41.22 -30.72 46.13
N LEU A 127 42.23 -31.43 45.62
CA LEU A 127 42.66 -31.34 44.23
C LEU A 127 41.57 -31.85 43.26
N LYS A 128 40.90 -32.96 43.58
CA LYS A 128 39.79 -33.51 42.78
C LYS A 128 38.62 -32.52 42.65
N ARG A 129 38.18 -31.90 43.74
CA ARG A 129 37.10 -30.89 43.70
C ARG A 129 37.47 -29.66 42.88
N ARG A 130 38.75 -29.24 42.92
CA ARG A 130 39.23 -28.12 42.11
C ARG A 130 39.30 -28.47 40.62
N MET A 131 39.63 -29.72 40.28
CA MET A 131 39.59 -30.20 38.89
C MET A 131 38.15 -30.25 38.36
N GLU A 132 37.20 -30.77 39.15
CA GLU A 132 35.78 -30.79 38.79
C GLU A 132 35.21 -29.38 38.59
N HIS A 133 35.61 -28.40 39.41
CA HIS A 133 35.20 -27.01 39.24
C HIS A 133 35.74 -26.39 37.94
N VAL A 134 37.00 -26.67 37.58
CA VAL A 134 37.59 -26.22 36.30
C VAL A 134 36.88 -26.87 35.10
N GLU A 135 36.46 -28.13 35.20
CA GLU A 135 35.68 -28.82 34.16
C GLU A 135 34.28 -28.22 34.00
N GLN A 136 33.62 -27.86 35.11
CA GLN A 136 32.31 -27.19 35.07
C GLN A 136 32.39 -25.78 34.48
N ASP A 137 33.39 -25.00 34.88
CA ASP A 137 33.64 -23.66 34.31
C ASP A 137 33.95 -23.74 32.81
N LEU A 138 34.62 -24.80 32.34
CA LEU A 138 34.87 -25.07 30.91
C LEU A 138 33.57 -25.32 30.14
N VAL A 139 32.64 -26.09 30.70
CA VAL A 139 31.34 -26.38 30.06
C VAL A 139 30.45 -25.13 30.01
N GLU A 140 30.43 -24.34 31.07
CA GLU A 140 29.65 -23.09 31.12
C GLU A 140 30.23 -22.01 30.20
N PHE A 141 31.56 -21.91 30.13
CA PHE A 141 32.27 -21.05 29.18
C PHE A 141 31.95 -21.40 27.72
N GLN A 142 31.84 -22.69 27.38
CA GLN A 142 31.45 -23.12 26.03
C GLN A 142 30.01 -22.73 25.66
N LYS A 143 29.11 -22.69 26.64
CA LYS A 143 27.68 -22.44 26.42
C LYS A 143 27.34 -20.95 26.27
N ASN A 144 28.09 -20.06 26.94
CA ASN A 144 27.82 -18.61 27.00
C ASN A 144 28.88 -17.76 26.26
N PHE A 145 29.67 -18.38 25.38
CA PHE A 145 30.85 -17.75 24.79
C PHE A 145 30.55 -16.53 23.92
N ILE A 146 29.43 -16.55 23.18
CA ILE A 146 28.90 -15.41 22.40
C ILE A 146 27.38 -15.42 22.48
N GLN A 147 26.79 -14.26 22.78
CA GLN A 147 25.37 -14.00 22.57
C GLN A 147 25.18 -13.16 21.31
N ILE A 148 24.32 -13.60 20.40
CA ILE A 148 23.96 -12.87 19.18
C ILE A 148 22.49 -12.46 19.29
N GLU A 149 22.24 -11.16 19.36
CA GLU A 149 20.90 -10.61 19.22
C GLU A 149 20.64 -10.33 17.72
N THR A 150 19.58 -10.93 17.18
CA THR A 150 19.15 -10.68 15.80
C THR A 150 17.78 -10.01 15.79
N LYS A 151 17.56 -9.15 14.80
CA LYS A 151 16.25 -8.61 14.46
C LYS A 151 15.85 -9.17 13.10
N PRO A 152 14.58 -9.56 12.89
CA PRO A 152 14.12 -10.02 11.59
C PRO A 152 14.24 -8.89 10.55
N LEU A 153 14.73 -9.23 9.36
CA LEU A 153 14.72 -8.31 8.22
C LEU A 153 13.26 -8.16 7.75
N GLN A 154 12.68 -6.97 7.88
CA GLN A 154 11.33 -6.69 7.37
C GLN A 154 11.43 -6.19 5.93
N VAL A 155 10.65 -6.81 5.04
CA VAL A 155 10.53 -6.39 3.64
C VAL A 155 9.28 -5.54 3.55
N ASP A 156 9.48 -4.25 3.36
CA ASP A 156 8.41 -3.26 3.20
C ASP A 156 8.22 -3.00 1.69
N SER A 157 7.00 -3.26 1.20
CA SER A 157 6.63 -3.11 -0.21
C SER A 157 6.67 -1.66 -0.68
N ASP A 158 6.67 -0.69 0.25
CA ASP A 158 6.51 0.73 -0.07
C ASP A 158 7.82 1.40 -0.52
N TYR A 159 8.96 0.69 -0.45
CA TYR A 159 10.27 1.19 -0.89
C TYR A 159 10.42 1.27 -2.41
N ILE A 160 9.61 0.54 -3.18
CA ILE A 160 9.62 0.60 -4.65
C ILE A 160 8.45 1.45 -5.12
N HIS A 161 8.69 2.74 -5.32
CA HIS A 161 7.68 3.63 -5.89
C HIS A 161 7.72 3.58 -7.42
N VAL A 162 6.71 2.93 -8.01
CA VAL A 162 6.47 3.03 -9.47
C VAL A 162 5.84 4.39 -9.76
N GLN A 163 6.57 5.28 -10.43
CA GLN A 163 6.03 6.55 -10.90
C GLN A 163 5.28 6.32 -12.22
N THR A 164 3.96 6.47 -12.20
CA THR A 164 3.15 6.58 -13.42
C THR A 164 3.13 8.04 -13.85
N SER A 165 3.22 8.30 -15.17
CA SER A 165 3.07 9.66 -15.70
C SER A 165 1.66 10.17 -15.42
N TYR A 166 1.59 11.17 -14.56
CA TYR A 166 0.43 11.69 -13.85
C TYR A 166 -0.68 12.17 -14.78
N ILE A 167 -1.88 11.58 -14.66
CA ILE A 167 -3.12 12.26 -15.01
C ILE A 167 -3.81 12.54 -13.68
N LYS A 168 -3.86 13.82 -13.31
CA LYS A 168 -4.69 14.27 -12.19
C LYS A 168 -6.12 14.34 -12.69
N TYR A 169 -7.04 13.69 -12.01
CA TYR A 169 -8.46 13.67 -12.37
C TYR A 169 -9.27 14.57 -11.45
N PHE A 170 -8.82 14.78 -10.21
CA PHE A 170 -9.50 15.62 -9.22
C PHE A 170 -8.68 16.88 -8.91
N ASN A 171 -9.05 17.99 -9.52
CA ASN A 171 -8.32 19.26 -9.44
C ASN A 171 -8.73 20.09 -8.22
N GLY A 172 -7.72 20.58 -7.47
CA GLY A 172 -7.88 21.57 -6.41
C GLY A 172 -8.06 21.03 -4.98
N GLY A 173 -8.33 19.74 -4.78
CA GLY A 173 -8.42 19.15 -3.45
C GLY A 173 -7.18 18.37 -3.01
N SER A 174 -7.29 17.75 -1.83
CA SER A 174 -6.18 17.09 -1.14
C SER A 174 -6.56 15.81 -0.38
N LEU A 175 -7.83 15.37 -0.42
CA LEU A 175 -8.23 14.16 0.31
C LEU A 175 -7.88 12.86 -0.42
N LEU A 176 -7.72 12.91 -1.74
CA LEU A 176 -7.56 11.72 -2.57
C LEU A 176 -6.08 11.47 -2.92
N SER A 177 -5.68 10.20 -2.90
CA SER A 177 -4.50 9.73 -3.60
C SER A 177 -4.81 9.48 -5.08
N ASN A 178 -3.78 9.39 -5.92
CA ASN A 178 -3.95 9.10 -7.35
C ASN A 178 -4.70 7.78 -7.63
N GLU A 179 -4.46 6.75 -6.80
CA GLU A 179 -5.15 5.46 -6.92
C GLU A 179 -6.66 5.61 -6.64
N GLN A 180 -7.00 6.44 -5.65
CA GLN A 180 -8.38 6.72 -5.29
C GLN A 180 -9.09 7.57 -6.36
N GLU A 181 -8.40 8.56 -6.95
CA GLU A 181 -8.91 9.32 -8.10
C GLU A 181 -9.26 8.41 -9.28
N LEU A 182 -8.36 7.50 -9.65
CA LEU A 182 -8.59 6.50 -10.70
C LEU A 182 -9.79 5.61 -10.37
N LYS A 183 -9.89 5.14 -9.12
CA LYS A 183 -10.97 4.25 -8.72
C LYS A 183 -12.34 4.92 -8.76
N LEU A 184 -12.42 6.20 -8.38
CA LEU A 184 -13.64 6.99 -8.50
C LEU A 184 -14.05 7.21 -9.96
N ASN A 185 -13.10 7.45 -10.85
CA ASN A 185 -13.38 7.52 -12.28
C ASN A 185 -13.87 6.18 -12.84
N GLU A 186 -13.28 5.06 -12.42
CA GLU A 186 -13.76 3.72 -12.79
C GLU A 186 -15.22 3.51 -12.32
N PHE A 187 -15.55 3.94 -11.10
CA PHE A 187 -16.91 3.88 -10.56
C PHE A 187 -17.89 4.74 -11.34
N TYR A 188 -17.49 5.93 -11.79
CA TYR A 188 -18.34 6.80 -12.60
C TYR A 188 -18.49 6.28 -14.04
N GLY A 189 -17.37 6.02 -14.73
CA GLY A 189 -17.30 5.68 -16.16
C GLY A 189 -17.56 4.21 -16.50
N GLY A 190 -17.95 3.38 -15.52
CA GLY A 190 -18.28 1.97 -15.77
C GLY A 190 -17.11 1.13 -16.27
N GLY A 191 -15.88 1.45 -15.85
CA GLY A 191 -14.65 0.78 -16.29
C GLY A 191 -13.75 1.63 -17.20
N ASN A 192 -14.22 2.76 -17.73
CA ASN A 192 -13.39 3.71 -18.48
C ASN A 192 -12.94 4.88 -17.59
N ALA A 193 -11.80 4.72 -16.91
CA ALA A 193 -11.32 5.68 -15.89
C ALA A 193 -10.63 6.94 -16.44
N ASN A 194 -10.38 7.03 -17.76
CA ASN A 194 -9.41 7.99 -18.33
C ASN A 194 -10.03 9.26 -18.93
N GLU A 195 -11.34 9.47 -18.82
CA GLU A 195 -12.02 10.54 -19.58
C GLU A 195 -12.59 11.67 -18.71
N GLN A 196 -12.71 11.48 -17.39
CA GLN A 196 -13.38 12.46 -16.54
C GLN A 196 -12.41 13.33 -15.75
N GLN A 197 -12.62 14.63 -15.83
CA GLN A 197 -11.96 15.64 -15.03
C GLN A 197 -12.97 16.22 -14.04
N TRP A 198 -12.50 16.44 -12.82
CA TRP A 198 -13.30 16.91 -11.71
C TRP A 198 -12.69 18.19 -11.15
N GLU A 199 -13.52 19.21 -10.95
CA GLU A 199 -13.10 20.50 -10.40
C GLU A 199 -13.70 20.69 -9.00
N LEU A 200 -12.84 21.00 -8.02
CA LEU A 200 -13.26 21.24 -6.64
C LEU A 200 -14.17 22.49 -6.53
N LEU A 201 -15.42 22.27 -6.15
CA LEU A 201 -16.38 23.34 -5.82
C LEU A 201 -16.25 23.83 -4.38
N TYR A 202 -16.19 22.89 -3.44
CA TYR A 202 -16.30 23.16 -2.02
C TYR A 202 -15.35 22.26 -1.23
N LYS A 203 -14.69 22.86 -0.24
CA LYS A 203 -13.87 22.16 0.75
C LYS A 203 -14.15 22.76 2.12
N ALA A 204 -14.62 21.96 3.07
CA ALA A 204 -15.08 22.52 4.35
C ALA A 204 -13.97 23.21 5.14
N SER A 205 -12.76 22.64 5.18
CA SER A 205 -11.60 23.28 5.82
C SER A 205 -11.21 24.64 5.21
N ARG A 206 -11.61 24.92 3.96
CA ARG A 206 -11.39 26.20 3.26
C ARG A 206 -12.60 27.14 3.37
N ASN A 207 -13.81 26.58 3.32
CA ASN A 207 -15.03 27.33 3.06
C ASN A 207 -15.99 27.42 4.25
N GLY A 208 -15.74 26.66 5.32
CA GLY A 208 -16.62 26.54 6.49
C GLY A 208 -17.34 25.19 6.53
N PHE A 209 -17.79 24.76 7.71
CA PHE A 209 -18.45 23.46 7.95
C PHE A 209 -19.98 23.57 8.09
N CYS A 210 -20.56 24.69 7.67
CA CYS A 210 -22.01 24.92 7.75
C CYS A 210 -22.69 24.59 6.41
N ALA A 211 -23.95 24.16 6.47
CA ALA A 211 -24.79 23.86 5.32
C ALA A 211 -24.90 25.06 4.37
N GLU A 212 -24.94 26.29 4.90
CA GLU A 212 -24.96 27.51 4.11
C GLU A 212 -23.72 27.64 3.19
N ASP A 213 -22.53 27.29 3.69
CA ASP A 213 -21.29 27.35 2.90
C ASP A 213 -21.30 26.34 1.76
N PHE A 214 -21.82 25.13 2.04
CA PHE A 214 -22.05 24.09 1.04
C PHE A 214 -23.04 24.57 -0.03
N HIS A 215 -24.24 24.98 0.34
CA HIS A 215 -25.29 25.38 -0.60
C HIS A 215 -24.87 26.59 -1.45
N ARG A 216 -24.18 27.57 -0.86
CA ARG A 216 -23.65 28.73 -1.60
C ARG A 216 -22.73 28.32 -2.76
N LEU A 217 -22.00 27.22 -2.63
CA LEU A 217 -20.99 26.79 -3.61
C LEU A 217 -21.47 25.65 -4.51
N CYS A 218 -22.38 24.79 -4.04
CA CYS A 218 -22.77 23.55 -4.69
C CYS A 218 -24.19 23.57 -5.30
N ASP A 219 -25.09 24.46 -4.87
CA ASP A 219 -26.42 24.54 -5.48
C ASP A 219 -26.33 24.96 -6.96
N GLY A 220 -27.13 24.30 -7.79
CA GLY A 220 -27.18 24.60 -9.23
C GLY A 220 -25.95 24.16 -10.04
N LYS A 221 -25.03 23.36 -9.49
CA LYS A 221 -23.76 22.97 -10.16
C LYS A 221 -23.80 21.69 -10.97
N GLY A 222 -24.96 21.03 -11.07
CA GLY A 222 -25.10 19.77 -11.81
C GLY A 222 -24.57 18.57 -11.04
N ALA A 223 -24.05 17.57 -11.76
CA ALA A 223 -23.55 16.33 -11.19
C ALA A 223 -22.32 16.57 -10.30
N THR A 224 -22.28 15.91 -9.13
CA THR A 224 -21.19 16.09 -8.18
C THR A 224 -20.72 14.79 -7.53
N MET A 225 -19.43 14.75 -7.24
CA MET A 225 -18.77 13.73 -6.43
C MET A 225 -18.44 14.32 -5.05
N THR A 226 -18.97 13.71 -3.99
CA THR A 226 -18.73 14.11 -2.60
C THR A 226 -17.75 13.15 -1.93
N ILE A 227 -16.64 13.66 -1.42
CA ILE A 227 -15.61 12.93 -0.68
C ILE A 227 -15.63 13.38 0.78
N ILE A 228 -15.82 12.46 1.71
CA ILE A 228 -15.89 12.70 3.15
C ILE A 228 -14.71 11.97 3.82
N GLN A 229 -14.01 12.66 4.71
CA GLN A 229 -13.00 12.07 5.58
C GLN A 229 -13.53 11.97 7.01
N SER A 230 -13.48 10.79 7.61
CA SER A 230 -13.84 10.61 9.02
C SER A 230 -12.85 11.30 9.96
N ASN A 231 -13.32 11.77 11.10
CA ASN A 231 -12.47 12.36 12.15
C ASN A 231 -11.96 11.30 13.14
N ASP A 232 -11.62 10.10 12.65
CA ASP A 232 -10.99 9.04 13.44
C ASP A 232 -9.47 9.06 13.19
N ASP A 233 -8.67 8.41 14.03
CA ASP A 233 -7.20 8.40 13.92
C ASP A 233 -6.68 7.96 12.54
N VAL A 234 -7.46 7.17 11.80
CA VAL A 234 -7.12 6.63 10.47
C VAL A 234 -7.63 7.53 9.32
N GLY A 235 -8.66 8.35 9.55
CA GLY A 235 -9.24 9.22 8.52
C GLY A 235 -9.86 8.46 7.34
N TYR A 236 -10.90 7.64 7.58
CA TYR A 236 -11.53 6.83 6.53
C TYR A 236 -12.20 7.69 5.46
N LEU A 237 -12.04 7.28 4.19
CA LEU A 237 -12.52 8.01 3.02
C LEU A 237 -13.70 7.29 2.38
N PHE A 238 -14.81 7.99 2.26
CA PHE A 238 -16.05 7.49 1.69
C PHE A 238 -16.88 8.65 1.15
N GLY A 239 -18.03 8.36 0.53
CA GLY A 239 -18.88 9.42 0.03
C GLY A 239 -19.94 8.94 -0.93
N GLY A 240 -20.38 9.86 -1.79
CA GLY A 240 -21.45 9.60 -2.75
C GLY A 240 -21.37 10.47 -3.98
N PHE A 241 -21.97 9.97 -5.04
CA PHE A 241 -22.15 10.64 -6.32
C PHE A 241 -23.62 10.84 -6.61
N THR A 242 -23.97 11.97 -7.22
CA THR A 242 -25.29 12.22 -7.79
C THR A 242 -25.19 12.97 -9.12
N THR A 243 -26.08 12.63 -10.05
CA THR A 243 -26.29 13.35 -11.31
C THR A 243 -27.18 14.59 -11.13
N VAL A 244 -27.94 14.65 -10.03
CA VAL A 244 -28.89 15.71 -9.76
C VAL A 244 -28.18 16.89 -9.11
N SER A 245 -28.46 18.09 -9.62
CA SER A 245 -27.95 19.32 -9.03
C SER A 245 -28.56 19.56 -7.64
N TRP A 246 -27.71 19.84 -6.65
CA TRP A 246 -28.14 20.26 -5.33
C TRP A 246 -29.04 21.51 -5.37
N SER A 247 -29.96 21.57 -4.40
CA SER A 247 -30.86 22.70 -4.18
C SER A 247 -31.26 22.79 -2.71
N SER A 248 -31.85 23.92 -2.32
CA SER A 248 -32.30 24.20 -0.96
C SER A 248 -33.83 24.03 -0.77
N THR A 249 -34.43 22.97 -1.33
CA THR A 249 -35.90 22.85 -1.51
C THR A 249 -36.66 21.99 -0.48
N CYS A 250 -35.98 21.39 0.49
CA CYS A 250 -36.55 20.46 1.47
C CYS A 250 -37.31 19.27 0.84
N SER A 251 -36.73 18.64 -0.19
CA SER A 251 -37.38 17.60 -0.99
C SER A 251 -36.46 16.43 -1.36
N TRP A 252 -37.05 15.26 -1.57
CA TRP A 252 -36.37 14.09 -2.12
C TRP A 252 -36.25 14.22 -3.64
N GLN A 253 -35.11 13.80 -4.18
CA GLN A 253 -34.88 13.78 -5.61
C GLN A 253 -34.60 12.36 -6.12
N PRO A 254 -35.20 11.99 -7.27
CA PRO A 254 -34.92 10.73 -7.92
C PRO A 254 -33.56 10.77 -8.62
N ASP A 255 -32.73 9.75 -8.39
CA ASP A 255 -31.48 9.59 -9.13
C ASP A 255 -31.09 8.10 -9.20
N PRO A 256 -31.48 7.38 -10.26
CA PRO A 256 -31.15 5.96 -10.42
C PRO A 256 -29.64 5.74 -10.67
N GLN A 257 -28.89 6.79 -11.01
CA GLN A 257 -27.46 6.73 -11.27
C GLN A 257 -26.62 7.16 -10.06
N ALA A 258 -27.25 7.63 -8.98
CA ALA A 258 -26.55 7.91 -7.75
C ALA A 258 -25.92 6.64 -7.18
N PHE A 259 -24.80 6.79 -6.49
CA PHE A 259 -24.16 5.71 -5.78
C PHE A 259 -23.43 6.23 -4.54
N LEU A 260 -23.29 5.38 -3.55
CA LEU A 260 -22.34 5.57 -2.46
C LEU A 260 -21.06 4.79 -2.76
N PHE A 261 -19.98 5.16 -2.10
CA PHE A 261 -18.74 4.40 -2.15
C PHE A 261 -17.95 4.47 -0.85
N THR A 262 -17.08 3.48 -0.67
CA THR A 262 -15.99 3.50 0.31
C THR A 262 -14.67 3.35 -0.44
N LEU A 263 -13.68 4.18 -0.09
CA LEU A 263 -12.31 4.08 -0.60
C LEU A 263 -11.40 3.40 0.42
N THR A 264 -11.58 3.76 1.70
CA THR A 264 -10.95 3.09 2.85
C THR A 264 -12.00 2.85 3.93
N ASN A 265 -11.82 1.81 4.76
CA ASN A 265 -12.77 1.43 5.81
C ASN A 265 -12.10 0.60 6.93
N PRO A 266 -12.75 0.48 8.11
CA PRO A 266 -12.21 -0.26 9.27
C PRO A 266 -11.96 -1.75 9.04
N HIS A 267 -12.51 -2.33 7.97
CA HIS A 267 -12.48 -3.76 7.72
C HIS A 267 -11.54 -4.14 6.57
N ASN A 268 -10.78 -3.18 6.03
CA ASN A 268 -9.90 -3.37 4.87
C ASN A 268 -10.64 -4.01 3.67
N ILE A 269 -11.94 -3.73 3.54
CA ILE A 269 -12.71 -4.13 2.37
C ILE A 269 -12.17 -3.32 1.17
N PRO A 270 -11.91 -3.93 0.01
CA PRO A 270 -11.52 -3.20 -1.19
C PRO A 270 -12.51 -2.05 -1.50
N SER A 271 -12.05 -1.00 -2.17
CA SER A 271 -12.93 0.13 -2.51
C SER A 271 -14.19 -0.38 -3.20
N THR A 272 -15.36 -0.01 -2.66
CA THR A 272 -16.63 -0.61 -3.04
C THR A 272 -17.63 0.47 -3.44
N LYS A 273 -18.38 0.21 -4.52
CA LYS A 273 -19.50 1.04 -5.00
C LYS A 273 -20.83 0.40 -4.60
N TYR A 274 -21.77 1.21 -4.11
CA TYR A 274 -23.11 0.80 -3.69
C TYR A 274 -24.17 1.56 -4.50
N ASN A 275 -24.92 0.85 -5.34
CA ASN A 275 -25.96 1.45 -6.17
C ASN A 275 -27.25 1.67 -5.38
N VAL A 276 -28.09 2.61 -5.83
CA VAL A 276 -29.43 2.81 -5.28
C VAL A 276 -30.28 1.54 -5.46
N LYS A 277 -31.05 1.18 -4.43
CA LYS A 277 -32.03 0.09 -4.53
C LYS A 277 -33.14 0.48 -5.51
N GLU A 278 -33.57 -0.46 -6.34
CA GLU A 278 -34.63 -0.24 -7.34
C GLU A 278 -35.91 0.39 -6.75
N LYS A 279 -36.34 -0.06 -5.56
CA LYS A 279 -37.55 0.45 -4.89
C LYS A 279 -37.36 1.80 -4.17
N SER A 280 -36.14 2.32 -4.14
CA SER A 280 -35.76 3.54 -3.41
C SER A 280 -35.22 4.64 -4.33
N MET A 281 -35.28 4.47 -5.65
CA MET A 281 -34.74 5.42 -6.64
C MET A 281 -35.28 6.84 -6.48
N GLN A 282 -36.53 7.00 -6.04
CA GLN A 282 -37.17 8.30 -5.79
C GLN A 282 -36.67 9.02 -4.53
N PHE A 283 -35.89 8.33 -3.70
CA PHE A 283 -35.33 8.84 -2.45
C PHE A 283 -33.80 8.83 -2.50
N ALA A 284 -33.20 8.96 -3.69
CA ALA A 284 -31.76 8.80 -3.89
C ALA A 284 -30.96 9.90 -3.19
N VAL A 285 -31.36 11.15 -3.30
CA VAL A 285 -30.75 12.28 -2.58
C VAL A 285 -31.81 13.17 -1.94
N TYR A 286 -31.47 13.81 -0.83
CA TYR A 286 -32.34 14.74 -0.12
C TYR A 286 -31.74 16.14 -0.15
N HIS A 287 -32.56 17.11 -0.52
CA HIS A 287 -32.19 18.51 -0.67
C HIS A 287 -32.83 19.30 0.46
N ASP A 288 -32.05 19.90 1.36
CA ASP A 288 -32.57 20.72 2.46
C ASP A 288 -31.50 21.74 2.86
N ALA A 289 -31.90 23.01 2.91
CA ALA A 289 -31.02 24.16 3.16
C ALA A 289 -30.25 24.09 4.50
N THR A 290 -30.68 23.24 5.43
CA THR A 290 -30.17 23.16 6.80
C THR A 290 -29.11 22.07 7.00
N VAL A 291 -28.85 21.25 5.99
CA VAL A 291 -27.88 20.15 6.01
C VAL A 291 -26.95 20.22 4.80
N GLY A 292 -25.78 19.57 4.90
CA GLY A 292 -24.89 19.39 3.76
C GLY A 292 -25.39 18.29 2.81
N PRO A 293 -24.48 17.66 2.04
CA PRO A 293 -24.84 16.54 1.17
C PRO A 293 -25.59 15.43 1.93
N SER A 294 -26.72 15.01 1.35
CA SER A 294 -27.54 13.92 1.90
C SER A 294 -27.91 12.92 0.82
N PHE A 295 -27.39 11.71 0.98
CA PHE A 295 -27.60 10.57 0.09
C PHE A 295 -28.54 9.58 0.77
N GLY A 296 -29.77 9.52 0.27
CA GLY A 296 -30.78 8.62 0.80
C GLY A 296 -31.08 8.84 2.27
N GLY A 297 -31.51 7.75 2.92
CA GLY A 297 -31.57 7.68 4.36
C GLY A 297 -30.23 7.30 5.00
N ASP A 298 -29.15 7.21 4.21
CA ASP A 298 -27.92 6.48 4.49
C ASP A 298 -26.79 7.36 4.96
N ILE A 299 -26.50 8.47 4.28
CA ILE A 299 -25.45 9.42 4.66
C ILE A 299 -26.02 10.82 4.64
N CYS A 300 -25.86 11.56 5.73
CA CYS A 300 -26.22 12.97 5.81
C CYS A 300 -25.15 13.75 6.59
N VAL A 301 -24.57 14.75 5.96
CA VAL A 301 -23.64 15.69 6.59
C VAL A 301 -24.44 16.84 7.19
N LYS A 302 -24.13 17.22 8.42
CA LYS A 302 -24.78 18.27 9.21
C LYS A 302 -23.79 19.37 9.56
N ASN A 303 -24.32 20.46 10.10
CA ASN A 303 -23.51 21.56 10.61
C ASN A 303 -22.50 21.11 11.67
N ASN A 304 -21.44 21.91 11.83
CA ASN A 304 -20.39 21.72 12.84
C ASN A 304 -19.68 20.37 12.68
N SER A 305 -19.35 20.00 11.44
CA SER A 305 -18.57 18.80 11.12
C SER A 305 -19.21 17.49 11.57
N ASN A 306 -20.53 17.46 11.76
CA ASN A 306 -21.24 16.24 12.16
C ASN A 306 -21.73 15.49 10.92
N ALA A 307 -21.74 14.16 10.98
CA ALA A 307 -22.37 13.34 9.96
C ALA A 307 -23.16 12.20 10.60
N PHE A 308 -24.10 11.69 9.84
CA PHE A 308 -24.95 10.58 10.24
C PHE A 308 -24.92 9.48 9.18
N ILE A 309 -24.70 8.24 9.64
CA ILE A 309 -24.66 7.04 8.81
C ILE A 309 -25.72 6.04 9.29
N ARG A 310 -26.60 5.65 8.37
CA ARG A 310 -27.70 4.70 8.60
C ARG A 310 -27.76 3.57 7.58
N PHE A 311 -26.74 3.47 6.73
CA PHE A 311 -26.67 2.50 5.67
C PHE A 311 -26.96 1.06 6.16
N PRO A 312 -27.71 0.22 5.41
CA PRO A 312 -28.17 0.40 4.02
C PRO A 312 -29.69 0.63 3.89
N VAL A 313 -30.16 1.88 3.97
CA VAL A 313 -31.58 2.25 3.82
C VAL A 313 -31.97 2.35 2.34
N THR A 314 -31.39 3.30 1.61
CA THR A 314 -31.68 3.62 0.20
C THR A 314 -30.72 2.90 -0.75
N TYR A 315 -29.46 2.69 -0.34
CA TYR A 315 -28.42 2.06 -1.17
C TYR A 315 -28.25 0.58 -0.83
N LEU A 316 -27.89 -0.22 -1.83
CA LEU A 316 -27.73 -1.67 -1.70
C LEU A 316 -26.39 -2.02 -1.05
N ASP A 317 -26.44 -2.77 0.05
CA ASP A 317 -25.25 -3.35 0.66
C ASP A 317 -24.84 -4.65 -0.03
N THR A 318 -23.69 -4.61 -0.70
CA THR A 318 -23.06 -5.75 -1.36
C THR A 318 -21.98 -6.43 -0.52
N THR A 319 -21.62 -5.84 0.63
CA THR A 319 -20.56 -6.37 1.52
C THR A 319 -21.14 -7.07 2.74
N HIS A 320 -22.40 -6.83 3.08
CA HIS A 320 -23.11 -7.32 4.26
C HIS A 320 -22.59 -6.74 5.59
N TYR A 321 -21.83 -5.64 5.55
CA TYR A 321 -21.31 -4.95 6.74
C TYR A 321 -22.23 -3.83 7.24
N GLY A 322 -23.21 -3.38 6.45
CA GLY A 322 -24.05 -2.25 6.81
C GLY A 322 -23.23 -0.99 7.13
N ASP A 323 -23.69 -0.18 8.09
CA ASP A 323 -23.02 1.05 8.53
C ASP A 323 -21.56 0.85 8.99
N LYS A 324 -21.19 -0.37 9.36
CA LYS A 324 -19.81 -0.75 9.70
C LYS A 324 -18.85 -0.71 8.52
N THR A 325 -19.35 -0.74 7.29
CA THR A 325 -18.50 -0.58 6.10
C THR A 325 -17.91 0.81 5.97
N PHE A 326 -18.45 1.82 6.67
CA PHE A 326 -17.94 3.19 6.67
C PHE A 326 -17.04 3.44 7.89
N THR A 327 -17.65 3.47 9.07
CA THR A 327 -16.93 3.68 10.36
C THR A 327 -17.47 2.83 11.50
N GLY A 328 -18.69 2.26 11.35
CA GLY A 328 -19.38 1.54 12.43
C GLY A 328 -20.10 2.43 13.45
N ASN A 329 -19.97 3.76 13.33
CA ASN A 329 -20.66 4.72 14.18
C ASN A 329 -21.79 5.42 13.41
N LYS A 330 -23.01 5.36 13.96
CA LYS A 330 -24.16 6.05 13.35
C LYS A 330 -24.05 7.57 13.39
N HIS A 331 -23.42 8.09 14.43
CA HIS A 331 -23.11 9.50 14.59
C HIS A 331 -21.61 9.64 14.62
N MET A 332 -21.08 10.53 13.81
CA MET A 332 -19.65 10.74 13.73
C MET A 332 -19.33 12.20 13.46
N THR A 333 -18.07 12.55 13.66
CA THR A 333 -17.53 13.81 13.17
C THR A 333 -16.66 13.56 11.95
N ILE A 334 -16.56 14.55 11.07
CA ILE A 334 -15.75 14.52 9.86
C ILE A 334 -14.61 15.52 9.98
N SER A 335 -13.41 15.15 9.53
CA SER A 335 -12.24 16.04 9.55
C SER A 335 -12.28 17.01 8.39
N ASP A 336 -12.77 16.57 7.22
CA ASP A 336 -12.99 17.41 6.06
C ASP A 336 -14.00 16.78 5.09
N ILE A 337 -14.48 17.59 4.15
CA ILE A 337 -15.33 17.17 3.03
C ILE A 337 -14.96 17.98 1.80
N GLU A 338 -14.80 17.31 0.66
CA GLU A 338 -14.51 17.90 -0.64
C GLU A 338 -15.61 17.52 -1.63
N ILE A 339 -16.11 18.49 -2.40
CA ILE A 339 -17.17 18.28 -3.39
C ILE A 339 -16.68 18.79 -4.73
N TYR A 340 -16.77 17.93 -5.73
CA TYR A 340 -16.30 18.20 -7.07
C TYR A 340 -17.45 18.15 -8.06
N LYS A 341 -17.43 19.04 -9.06
CA LYS A 341 -18.25 18.87 -10.27
C LYS A 341 -17.44 18.19 -11.35
N ILE A 342 -18.13 17.55 -12.29
CA ILE A 342 -17.52 17.14 -13.55
C ILE A 342 -17.29 18.37 -14.44
N ASP A 343 -16.11 18.45 -15.06
CA ASP A 343 -15.72 19.52 -16.01
C ASP A 343 -16.13 19.19 -17.44
#